data_AF-A0A485AH23-F1
#
_entry.id   AF-A0A485AH23-F1
#
_cell.length_a   1.000
_cell.length_b   1.000
_cell.length_c   1.000
_cell.angle_alpha   90.00
_cell.angle_beta   90.00
_cell.angle_gamma   90.00
#
_symmetry.space_group_name_H-M   'P 1'
#
loop_
_entity.id
_entity.type
_entity.pdbx_description
1 polymer ?
#
loop_
_entity_poly.entity_id
_entity_poly.type
_entity_poly.pdbx_seq_one_letter_code
_entity_poly.pdbx_strand_id
1 'polypeptide(L)'
;MPVVVVAEHLGCSQEKMARGLILSHLTAIYIHHQLPMLSALCAATTASMGAAAGICWLIDGSYRTISMAISSMIGDVSGMILRWRVQ
;
A
#
# COMPACT_ATOMS: atom_id res chain seq x y z
N MET A 1 4.29 -3.90 12.43
CA MET A 1 3.00 -4.21 11.77
C MET A 1 2.00 -3.09 12.05
N PRO A 2 1.97 -2.02 11.25
CA PRO A 2 1.14 -0.85 11.53
C PRO A 2 -0.38 -1.13 11.36
N VAL A 3 -0.76 -2.12 10.53
CA VAL A 3 -2.16 -2.54 10.33
C VAL A 3 -2.78 -3.15 11.60
N VAL A 4 -2.00 -3.94 12.35
CA VAL A 4 -2.46 -4.56 13.61
C VAL A 4 -2.66 -3.50 14.68
N VAL A 5 -1.70 -2.57 14.81
CA VAL A 5 -1.79 -1.45 15.76
C VAL A 5 -3.02 -0.59 15.48
N VAL A 6 -3.30 -0.29 14.21
CA VAL A 6 -4.50 0.47 13.83
C VAL A 6 -5.78 -0.32 14.05
N ALA A 7 -5.78 -1.64 13.79
CA ALA A 7 -6.94 -2.50 14.05
C ALA A 7 -7.28 -2.58 15.55
N GLU A 8 -6.27 -2.70 16.40
CA GLU A 8 -6.43 -2.66 17.86
C GLU A 8 -6.91 -1.29 18.33
N HIS A 9 -6.35 -0.21 17.78
CA HIS A 9 -6.75 1.16 18.15
C HIS A 9 -8.21 1.48 17.77
N LEU A 10 -8.71 0.90 16.68
CA LEU A 10 -10.10 1.04 16.23
C LEU A 10 -11.05 0.01 16.86
N GLY A 11 -10.55 -0.94 17.66
CA GLY A 11 -11.37 -2.03 18.22
C GLY A 11 -12.03 -2.92 17.15
N CYS A 12 -11.38 -3.09 16.00
CA CYS A 12 -11.92 -3.86 14.89
C CYS A 12 -11.93 -5.37 15.16
N SER A 13 -12.93 -6.08 14.63
CA SER A 13 -13.01 -7.54 14.72
C SER A 13 -11.81 -8.22 14.02
N GLN A 14 -11.43 -9.40 14.51
CA GLN A 14 -10.31 -10.18 13.94
C GLN A 14 -10.46 -10.46 12.44
N GLU A 15 -11.68 -10.65 11.95
CA GLU A 15 -11.95 -10.77 10.50
C GLU A 15 -11.53 -9.53 9.70
N LYS A 16 -11.79 -8.32 10.23
CA LYS A 16 -11.36 -7.07 9.59
C LYS A 16 -9.85 -6.93 9.61
N MET A 17 -9.20 -7.29 10.72
CA MET A 17 -7.75 -7.27 10.85
C MET A 17 -7.09 -8.24 9.84
N ALA A 18 -7.59 -9.48 9.75
CA ALA A 18 -7.11 -10.49 8.80
C ALA A 18 -7.28 -10.03 7.35
N ARG A 19 -8.44 -9.43 7.00
CA ARG A 19 -8.65 -8.83 5.67
C ARG A 19 -7.68 -7.70 5.37
N GLY A 20 -7.42 -6.80 6.34
CA GLY A 20 -6.45 -5.71 6.17
C GLY A 20 -5.01 -6.20 5.96
N LEU A 21 -4.64 -7.31 6.61
CA LEU A 21 -3.35 -7.97 6.46
C LEU A 21 -3.19 -8.59 5.06
N ILE A 22 -4.22 -9.32 4.60
CA ILE A 22 -4.25 -9.90 3.26
C ILE A 22 -4.16 -8.77 2.22
N LEU A 23 -4.93 -7.70 2.39
CA LEU A 23 -4.89 -6.53 1.50
C LEU A 23 -3.51 -5.87 1.43
N SER A 24 -2.79 -5.77 2.54
CA SER A 24 -1.43 -5.21 2.55
C SER A 24 -0.46 -6.04 1.71
N HIS A 25 -0.52 -7.36 1.85
CA HIS A 25 0.31 -8.26 1.05
C HIS A 25 -0.09 -8.27 -0.42
N LEU A 26 -1.39 -8.28 -0.71
CA LEU A 26 -1.92 -8.29 -2.08
C LEU A 26 -1.60 -6.97 -2.80
N THR A 27 -1.62 -5.85 -2.09
CA THR A 27 -1.19 -4.54 -2.59
C THR A 27 0.29 -4.53 -2.95
N ALA A 28 1.15 -5.11 -2.10
CA ALA A 28 2.57 -5.24 -2.42
C ALA A 28 2.79 -6.06 -3.70
N ILE A 29 2.09 -7.19 -3.84
CA ILE A 29 2.14 -8.03 -5.06
C ILE A 29 1.63 -7.22 -6.27
N TYR A 30 0.54 -6.48 -6.13
CA TYR A 30 -0.04 -5.66 -7.20
C TYR A 30 0.92 -4.57 -7.68
N ILE A 31 1.59 -3.87 -6.76
CA ILE A 31 2.59 -2.84 -7.08
C ILE A 31 3.80 -3.50 -7.79
N HIS A 32 4.27 -4.65 -7.30
CA HIS A 32 5.35 -5.39 -7.95
C HIS A 32 4.98 -5.88 -9.35
N HIS A 33 3.73 -6.29 -9.57
CA HIS A 33 3.23 -6.76 -10.86
C HIS A 33 3.01 -5.62 -11.88
N GLN A 34 2.73 -4.40 -11.42
CA GLN A 34 2.62 -3.21 -12.28
C GLN A 34 3.98 -2.57 -12.60
N LEU A 35 5.00 -2.73 -11.75
CA LEU A 35 6.35 -2.20 -11.96
C LEU A 35 7.46 -3.27 -12.13
N PRO A 36 7.30 -4.32 -12.97
CA PRO A 36 8.38 -5.25 -13.22
C PRO A 36 9.36 -4.65 -14.24
N MET A 37 10.57 -4.26 -13.78
CA MET A 37 11.89 -4.42 -14.47
C MET A 37 12.95 -3.34 -14.18
N LEU A 38 12.66 -2.20 -13.53
CA LEU A 38 13.70 -1.15 -13.36
C LEU A 38 13.58 -0.25 -12.12
N SER A 39 12.64 -0.50 -11.22
CA SER A 39 12.33 0.47 -10.17
C SER A 39 13.36 0.46 -9.04
N ALA A 40 14.15 1.53 -8.95
CA ALA A 40 14.87 1.97 -7.76
C ALA A 40 13.93 2.33 -6.57
N LEU A 41 12.69 1.85 -6.58
CA LEU A 41 11.84 1.87 -5.39
C LEU A 41 12.46 0.90 -4.40
N CYS A 42 12.90 1.43 -3.27
CA CYS A 42 13.30 0.58 -2.17
C CYS A 42 12.09 -0.29 -1.75
N ALA A 43 12.37 -1.54 -1.35
CA ALA A 43 11.36 -2.43 -0.80
C ALA A 43 10.56 -1.78 0.36
N ALA A 44 11.15 -0.77 1.03
CA ALA A 44 10.51 0.01 2.06
C ALA A 44 9.32 0.86 1.56
N THR A 45 9.37 1.45 0.35
CA THR A 45 8.25 2.23 -0.20
C THR A 45 7.09 1.32 -0.56
N THR A 46 7.35 0.19 -1.20
CA THR A 46 6.31 -0.81 -1.52
C THR A 46 5.67 -1.39 -0.24
N ALA A 47 6.48 -1.67 0.78
CA ALA A 47 5.97 -2.11 2.08
C ALA A 47 5.13 -1.03 2.77
N SER A 48 5.50 0.25 2.63
CA SER A 48 4.76 1.39 3.18
C SER A 48 3.40 1.57 2.47
N MET A 49 3.36 1.45 1.14
CA MET A 49 2.12 1.52 0.36
C MET A 49 1.16 0.37 0.69
N GLY A 50 1.69 -0.85 0.88
CA GLY A 50 0.91 -1.99 1.34
C GLY A 50 0.30 -1.76 2.73
N ALA A 51 1.09 -1.26 3.68
CA ALA A 51 0.62 -0.92 5.02
C ALA A 51 -0.46 0.18 5.01
N ALA A 52 -0.27 1.24 4.21
CA ALA A 52 -1.24 2.33 4.08
C ALA A 52 -2.57 1.86 3.48
N ALA A 53 -2.53 0.97 2.49
CA ALA A 53 -3.72 0.34 1.92
C ALA A 53 -4.48 -0.50 2.95
N GLY A 54 -3.77 -1.30 3.75
CA GLY A 54 -4.36 -2.07 4.86
C GLY A 54 -4.99 -1.18 5.95
N ILE A 55 -4.39 -0.02 6.23
CA ILE A 55 -4.92 0.97 7.19
C ILE A 55 -6.16 1.68 6.64
N CYS A 56 -6.15 2.13 5.38
CA CYS A 56 -7.33 2.73 4.74
C CYS A 56 -8.52 1.75 4.71
N TRP A 57 -8.26 0.45 4.56
CA TRP A 57 -9.31 -0.56 4.66
C TRP A 57 -9.97 -0.61 6.04
N LEU A 58 -9.19 -0.48 7.10
CA LEU A 58 -9.71 -0.52 8.47
C LEU A 58 -10.52 0.73 8.81
N ILE A 59 -10.12 1.89 8.27
CA ILE A 59 -10.76 3.18 8.53
C ILE A 59 -12.06 3.36 7.73
N ASP A 60 -11.99 3.20 6.41
CA ASP A 60 -13.10 3.55 5.50
C ASP A 60 -13.80 2.30 4.93
N GLY A 61 -13.13 1.14 4.91
CA GLY A 61 -13.70 -0.12 4.40
C GLY A 61 -14.03 -0.13 2.91
N SER A 62 -13.79 0.98 2.19
CA SER A 62 -14.10 1.12 0.78
C SER A 62 -12.91 0.73 -0.09
N TYR A 63 -13.14 -0.21 -1.01
CA TYR A 63 -12.16 -0.57 -2.03
C TYR A 63 -11.76 0.64 -2.88
N ARG A 64 -12.69 1.58 -3.10
CA ARG A 64 -12.46 2.80 -3.88
C ARG A 64 -11.43 3.71 -3.22
N THR A 65 -11.48 3.82 -1.89
CA THR A 65 -10.55 4.64 -1.10
C THR A 65 -9.15 4.03 -1.12
N ILE A 66 -9.04 2.70 -1.04
CA ILE A 66 -7.76 2.00 -1.20
C ILE A 66 -7.19 2.18 -2.60
N SER A 67 -8.00 1.99 -3.63
CA SER A 67 -7.62 2.22 -5.03
C SER A 67 -7.11 3.64 -5.23
N MET A 68 -7.82 4.65 -4.72
CA MET A 68 -7.37 6.05 -4.80
C MET A 68 -6.08 6.28 -4.01
N ALA A 69 -5.94 5.74 -2.80
CA ALA A 69 -4.72 5.90 -2.00
C ALA A 69 -3.51 5.29 -2.69
N ILE A 70 -3.65 4.07 -3.22
CA ILE A 70 -2.59 3.39 -3.98
C ILE A 70 -2.27 4.15 -5.27
N SER A 71 -3.29 4.54 -6.05
CA SER A 71 -3.09 5.33 -7.27
C SER A 71 -2.45 6.68 -6.99
N SER A 72 -2.78 7.31 -5.86
CA SER A 72 -2.16 8.56 -5.44
C SER A 72 -0.70 8.36 -5.02
N MET A 73 -0.36 7.26 -4.34
CA MET A 73 1.03 6.95 -3.98
C MET A 73 1.88 6.48 -5.18
N ILE A 74 1.30 5.72 -6.11
CA ILE A 74 1.95 5.40 -7.39
C ILE A 74 2.14 6.69 -8.19
N GLY A 75 1.14 7.58 -8.19
CA GLY A 75 1.18 8.91 -8.80
C GLY A 75 2.32 9.75 -8.21
N ASP A 76 2.45 9.77 -6.88
CA ASP A 76 3.51 10.46 -6.15
C ASP A 76 4.89 9.91 -6.53
N VAL A 77 5.05 8.59 -6.56
CA VAL A 77 6.28 7.92 -7.03
C VAL A 77 6.57 8.22 -8.50
N SER A 78 5.55 8.26 -9.36
CA SER A 78 5.68 8.57 -10.78
C SER A 78 6.04 10.04 -11.03
N GLY A 79 5.59 10.95 -10.16
CA GLY A 79 5.98 12.37 -10.15
C GLY A 79 7.36 12.57 -9.50
N MET A 80 7.72 11.71 -8.55
CA MET A 80 9.03 11.59 -7.93
C MET A 80 9.99 10.74 -8.79
N ILE A 81 9.64 10.44 -10.04
CA ILE A 81 10.61 10.14 -11.10
C ILE A 81 11.44 11.42 -11.30
N LEU A 82 12.37 11.64 -10.36
CA LEU A 82 13.59 12.34 -10.65
C LEU A 82 14.23 11.58 -11.80
N ARG A 83 14.41 12.32 -12.90
CA ARG A 83 15.09 11.98 -14.13
C ARG A 83 16.44 11.29 -13.90
N TRP A 84 16.47 10.03 -13.46
CA TRP A 84 17.63 9.17 -13.62
C TRP A 84 17.58 8.60 -15.03
N ARG A 85 18.00 9.47 -15.95
CA ARG A 85 18.63 9.05 -17.19
C ARG A 85 19.73 8.05 -16.80
N VAL A 86 19.49 6.77 -17.05
CA VAL A 86 20.56 5.80 -17.25
C VAL A 86 21.36 6.34 -18.42
N GLN A 87 22.53 6.89 -18.12
CA GLN A 87 23.63 7.02 -19.05
C GLN A 87 24.55 5.82 -18.88
#